data_AF-A0A955J3F0-F1
#
_entry.id   AF-A0A955J3F0-F1
#
_cell.length_a   1.000
_cell.length_b   1.000
_cell.length_c   1.000
_cell.angle_alpha   90.00
_cell.angle_beta   90.00
_cell.angle_gamma   90.00
#
_symmetry.space_group_name_H-M   'P 1'
#
loop_
_entity.id
_entity.type
_entity.pdbx_description
1 polymer ?
#
loop_
_entity_poly.entity_id
_entity_poly.type
_entity_poly.pdbx_seq_one_letter_code
_entity_poly.pdbx_strand_id
1 'polypeptide(L)'
;MTSKKTTKVVVVGGGFGGAKTALELANKPGIEVDLISDNSYFEYHGALYRSAVGHSPMEVVIPLKDIFSKAKNVNIILDKIAFVDAKKHCLASETGNTYMYDKVVFALGNVVNYFGIDGVSEHSQAMNNINATIKLRTKLVELFSQKHSKPVRVAVIGAGASGVELAGELPQFAKFVAKKYRIPAPKLKVVLVDGCDRVLPMLKPAASKKALKRLNKLGVE
;
A
#
# COMPACT_ATOMS: atom_id res chain seq x y z
N MET A 1 -37.26 -30.87 -5.03
CA MET A 1 -35.88 -30.33 -5.02
C MET A 1 -35.87 -29.10 -4.13
N THR A 2 -35.44 -29.22 -2.88
CA THR A 2 -35.32 -28.07 -1.98
C THR A 2 -34.18 -27.18 -2.48
N SER A 3 -34.52 -25.98 -2.95
CA SER A 3 -33.56 -24.92 -3.26
C SER A 3 -32.57 -24.79 -2.10
N LYS A 4 -31.32 -25.15 -2.33
CA LYS A 4 -30.26 -25.06 -1.30
C LYS A 4 -30.05 -23.57 -1.05
N LYS A 5 -30.46 -23.08 0.13
CA LYS A 5 -30.39 -21.66 0.50
C LYS A 5 -28.97 -21.13 0.23
N THR A 6 -28.84 -20.20 -0.71
CA THR A 6 -27.59 -19.49 -0.98
C THR A 6 -27.25 -18.61 0.21
N THR A 7 -26.02 -18.72 0.72
CA THR A 7 -25.51 -17.85 1.79
C THR A 7 -24.85 -16.63 1.17
N LYS A 8 -25.30 -15.43 1.54
CA LYS A 8 -24.74 -14.16 1.08
C LYS A 8 -23.58 -13.71 1.98
N VAL A 9 -22.38 -13.65 1.42
CA VAL A 9 -21.17 -13.20 2.11
C VAL A 9 -20.77 -11.84 1.55
N VAL A 10 -20.72 -10.81 2.40
CA VAL A 10 -20.19 -9.50 2.03
C VAL A 10 -18.75 -9.38 2.52
N VAL A 11 -17.81 -9.13 1.61
CA VAL A 11 -16.41 -8.88 1.91
C VAL A 11 -16.13 -7.39 1.69
N VAL A 12 -15.69 -6.69 2.73
CA VAL A 12 -15.41 -5.25 2.67
C VAL A 12 -13.90 -5.02 2.58
N GLY A 13 -13.45 -4.52 1.44
CA GLY A 13 -12.06 -4.18 1.12
C GLY A 13 -11.44 -5.13 0.09
N GLY A 14 -10.97 -4.58 -1.03
CA GLY A 14 -10.32 -5.33 -2.13
C GLY A 14 -8.82 -5.62 -1.95
N GLY A 15 -8.27 -5.43 -0.74
CA GLY A 15 -6.85 -5.68 -0.43
C GLY A 15 -6.52 -7.16 -0.22
N PHE A 16 -5.33 -7.46 0.33
CA PHE A 16 -4.86 -8.84 0.54
C PHE A 16 -5.87 -9.76 1.23
N GLY A 17 -6.43 -9.31 2.36
CA GLY A 17 -7.39 -10.10 3.13
C GLY A 17 -8.66 -10.38 2.33
N GLY A 18 -9.31 -9.34 1.80
CA GLY A 18 -10.60 -9.48 1.14
C GLY A 18 -10.50 -10.19 -0.22
N ALA A 19 -9.47 -9.86 -1.02
CA ALA A 19 -9.22 -10.58 -2.27
C ALA A 19 -8.95 -12.06 -2.03
N LYS A 20 -8.13 -12.41 -1.02
CA LYS A 20 -7.88 -13.82 -0.69
C LYS A 20 -9.14 -14.51 -0.18
N THR A 21 -9.91 -13.89 0.70
CA THR A 21 -11.19 -14.43 1.17
C THR A 21 -12.15 -14.69 0.00
N ALA A 22 -12.34 -13.72 -0.89
CA ALA A 22 -13.23 -13.88 -2.04
C ALA A 22 -12.72 -14.97 -3.00
N LEU A 23 -11.40 -15.10 -3.21
CA LEU A 23 -10.82 -16.18 -4.01
C LEU A 23 -11.09 -17.56 -3.39
N GLU A 24 -10.97 -17.70 -2.07
CA GLU A 24 -11.29 -18.95 -1.36
C GLU A 24 -12.78 -19.29 -1.37
N LEU A 25 -13.66 -18.31 -1.56
CA LEU A 25 -15.10 -18.49 -1.67
C LEU A 25 -15.60 -18.60 -3.12
N ALA A 26 -14.75 -18.27 -4.09
CA ALA A 26 -15.09 -18.29 -5.50
C ALA A 26 -15.52 -19.69 -5.95
N ASN A 27 -16.60 -19.74 -6.71
CA ASN A 27 -17.24 -20.92 -7.27
C ASN A 27 -17.65 -22.01 -6.24
N LYS A 28 -17.68 -21.69 -4.94
CA LYS A 28 -18.21 -22.61 -3.92
C LYS A 28 -19.74 -22.70 -4.02
N PRO A 29 -20.31 -23.91 -4.03
CA PRO A 29 -21.75 -24.09 -4.21
C PRO A 29 -22.53 -23.55 -3.02
N GLY A 30 -23.62 -22.82 -3.28
CA GLY A 30 -24.48 -22.25 -2.25
C GLY A 30 -23.91 -21.00 -1.58
N ILE A 31 -22.92 -20.34 -2.18
CA ILE A 31 -22.34 -19.08 -1.68
C ILE A 31 -22.39 -18.04 -2.78
N GLU A 32 -22.84 -16.83 -2.43
CA GLU A 32 -22.73 -15.61 -3.23
C GLU A 32 -21.85 -14.62 -2.47
N VAL A 33 -20.91 -13.98 -3.17
CA VAL A 33 -19.94 -13.06 -2.58
C VAL A 33 -20.11 -11.68 -3.20
N ASP A 34 -20.39 -10.68 -2.38
CA ASP A 34 -20.26 -9.27 -2.76
C ASP A 34 -18.92 -8.75 -2.21
N LEU A 35 -17.94 -8.53 -3.09
CA LEU A 35 -16.67 -7.89 -2.75
C LEU A 35 -16.81 -6.38 -2.95
N ILE A 36 -17.03 -5.66 -1.86
CA ILE A 36 -17.21 -4.21 -1.85
C ILE A 36 -15.86 -3.55 -1.57
N SER A 37 -15.40 -2.70 -2.48
CA SER A 37 -14.10 -2.02 -2.40
C SER A 37 -14.23 -0.58 -2.87
N ASP A 38 -13.51 0.34 -2.24
CA ASP A 38 -13.42 1.74 -2.68
C ASP A 38 -12.43 1.94 -3.84
N ASN A 39 -11.73 0.87 -4.24
CA ASN A 39 -10.85 0.80 -5.39
C ASN A 39 -11.22 -0.37 -6.31
N SER A 40 -11.11 -0.18 -7.62
CA SER A 40 -11.40 -1.19 -8.64
C SER A 40 -10.25 -2.19 -8.89
N TYR A 41 -9.15 -2.04 -8.17
CA TYR A 41 -7.92 -2.81 -8.31
C TYR A 41 -7.39 -3.23 -6.95
N PHE A 42 -6.71 -4.37 -6.93
CA PHE A 42 -5.87 -4.84 -5.84
C PHE A 42 -4.51 -4.15 -5.89
N GLU A 43 -4.00 -3.70 -4.75
CA GLU A 43 -2.67 -3.11 -4.60
C GLU A 43 -1.70 -4.09 -3.90
N TYR A 44 -0.61 -4.44 -4.58
CA TYR A 44 0.47 -5.22 -4.00
C TYR A 44 1.42 -4.33 -3.18
N HIS A 45 1.06 -4.09 -1.91
CA HIS A 45 1.82 -3.18 -1.04
C HIS A 45 3.30 -3.55 -0.88
N GLY A 46 3.67 -4.83 -1.03
CA GLY A 46 5.05 -5.32 -0.89
C GLY A 46 6.03 -4.80 -1.95
N ALA A 47 5.54 -4.19 -3.03
CA ALA A 47 6.41 -3.57 -4.04
C ALA A 47 6.10 -2.08 -4.29
N LEU A 48 5.26 -1.44 -3.47
CA LEU A 48 4.91 -0.01 -3.62
C LEU A 48 6.14 0.90 -3.73
N TYR A 49 7.19 0.61 -2.95
CA TYR A 49 8.44 1.38 -2.96
C TYR A 49 9.06 1.47 -4.36
N ARG A 50 8.89 0.44 -5.21
CA ARG A 50 9.41 0.45 -6.59
C ARG A 50 8.76 1.54 -7.43
N SER A 51 7.45 1.73 -7.29
CA SER A 51 6.72 2.79 -7.98
C SER A 51 7.17 4.18 -7.51
N ALA A 52 7.60 4.33 -6.25
CA ALA A 52 8.21 5.57 -5.75
C ALA A 52 9.53 5.91 -6.46
N VAL A 53 10.29 4.88 -6.86
CA VAL A 53 11.65 5.00 -7.43
C VAL A 53 11.73 4.71 -8.92
N GLY A 54 10.64 4.96 -9.66
CA GLY A 54 10.70 5.05 -11.12
C GLY A 54 10.04 3.91 -11.89
N HIS A 55 9.68 2.81 -11.23
CA HIS A 55 9.00 1.67 -11.84
C HIS A 55 7.55 2.01 -12.25
N SER A 56 6.95 1.19 -13.10
CA SER A 56 5.57 1.42 -13.51
C SER A 56 4.62 1.18 -12.34
N PRO A 57 3.63 2.06 -12.09
CA PRO A 57 2.54 1.78 -11.15
C PRO A 57 1.79 0.49 -11.48
N MET A 58 1.74 0.10 -12.75
CA MET A 58 1.11 -1.14 -13.21
C MET A 58 1.80 -2.41 -12.69
N GLU A 59 3.03 -2.33 -12.18
CA GLU A 59 3.72 -3.46 -11.55
C GLU A 59 3.12 -3.84 -10.19
N VAL A 60 2.31 -2.96 -9.58
CA VAL A 60 1.77 -3.15 -8.22
C VAL A 60 0.25 -3.07 -8.16
N VAL A 61 -0.44 -2.86 -9.28
CA VAL A 61 -1.90 -2.83 -9.35
C VAL A 61 -2.43 -3.91 -10.28
N ILE A 62 -3.47 -4.63 -9.83
CA ILE A 62 -4.14 -5.65 -10.63
C ILE A 62 -5.64 -5.38 -10.57
N PRO A 63 -6.33 -5.13 -11.69
CA PRO A 63 -7.78 -4.93 -11.66
C PRO A 63 -8.49 -6.11 -11.00
N LEU A 64 -9.41 -5.84 -10.06
CA LEU A 64 -10.13 -6.90 -9.34
C LEU A 64 -10.91 -7.78 -10.32
N LYS A 65 -11.47 -7.18 -11.38
CA LYS A 65 -12.18 -7.90 -12.45
C LYS A 65 -11.31 -8.96 -13.14
N ASP A 66 -9.99 -8.73 -13.22
CA ASP A 66 -9.07 -9.67 -13.86
C ASP A 66 -8.80 -10.84 -12.92
N ILE A 67 -8.63 -10.55 -11.62
CA ILE A 67 -8.47 -11.55 -10.54
C ILE A 67 -9.69 -12.48 -10.49
N PHE A 68 -10.90 -11.93 -10.58
CA PHE A 68 -12.15 -12.68 -10.45
C PHE A 68 -12.82 -13.02 -11.80
N SER A 69 -12.11 -12.90 -12.92
CA SER A 69 -12.63 -13.15 -14.27
C SER A 69 -13.26 -14.54 -14.47
N LYS A 70 -12.85 -15.54 -13.68
CA LYS A 70 -13.37 -16.91 -13.70
C LYS A 70 -14.34 -17.23 -12.55
N ALA A 71 -14.59 -16.28 -11.65
CA ALA A 71 -15.50 -16.46 -10.52
C ALA A 71 -16.92 -16.12 -10.95
N LYS A 72 -17.82 -17.11 -10.89
CA LYS A 72 -19.23 -16.94 -11.29
C LYS A 72 -20.14 -16.41 -10.18
N ASN A 73 -19.65 -16.43 -8.94
CA ASN A 73 -20.41 -16.08 -7.73
C ASN A 73 -19.77 -14.92 -6.95
N VAL A 74 -18.81 -14.21 -7.54
CA VAL A 74 -18.16 -13.04 -6.92
C VAL A 74 -18.57 -11.79 -7.70
N ASN A 75 -19.35 -10.94 -7.06
CA ASN A 75 -19.74 -9.64 -7.57
C ASN A 75 -18.77 -8.59 -7.02
N ILE A 76 -18.10 -7.85 -7.91
CA ILE A 76 -17.24 -6.73 -7.50
C ILE A 76 -18.09 -5.46 -7.49
N ILE A 77 -18.14 -4.80 -6.33
CA ILE A 77 -18.92 -3.58 -6.13
C ILE A 77 -17.95 -2.46 -5.76
N LEU A 78 -17.90 -1.42 -6.59
CA LEU A 78 -17.14 -0.21 -6.30
C LEU A 78 -17.97 0.71 -5.42
N ASP A 79 -17.79 0.61 -4.10
CA ASP A 79 -18.44 1.48 -3.11
C ASP A 79 -17.61 1.53 -1.82
N LYS A 80 -17.86 2.51 -0.97
CA LYS A 80 -17.16 2.72 0.30
C LYS A 80 -18.12 2.58 1.47
N ILE A 81 -17.98 1.48 2.22
CA ILE A 81 -18.78 1.22 3.41
C ILE A 81 -18.41 2.19 4.53
N ALA A 82 -19.43 2.82 5.12
CA ALA A 82 -19.28 3.78 6.21
C ALA A 82 -19.90 3.29 7.53
N PHE A 83 -20.97 2.51 7.46
CA PHE A 83 -21.72 2.08 8.64
C PHE A 83 -22.01 0.58 8.62
N VAL A 84 -22.08 0.01 9.83
CA VAL A 84 -22.52 -1.36 10.08
C VAL A 84 -23.66 -1.36 11.09
N ASP A 85 -24.80 -1.95 10.73
CA ASP A 85 -25.86 -2.30 11.66
C ASP A 85 -25.86 -3.82 11.83
N ALA A 86 -25.12 -4.28 12.85
CA ALA A 86 -24.96 -5.70 13.12
C ALA A 86 -26.27 -6.38 13.55
N LYS A 87 -27.22 -5.63 14.14
CA LYS A 87 -28.53 -6.17 14.55
C LYS A 87 -29.42 -6.44 13.34
N LYS A 88 -29.35 -5.57 12.33
CA LYS A 88 -30.09 -5.74 11.07
C LYS A 88 -29.31 -6.51 10.01
N HIS A 89 -28.08 -6.92 10.31
CA HIS A 89 -27.19 -7.60 9.36
C HIS A 89 -27.04 -6.82 8.04
N CYS A 90 -26.81 -5.51 8.15
CA CYS A 90 -26.62 -4.65 6.98
C CYS A 90 -25.42 -3.70 7.12
N LEU A 91 -24.85 -3.36 5.96
CA LEU A 91 -23.86 -2.31 5.81
C LEU A 91 -24.47 -1.16 5.01
N ALA A 92 -24.05 0.07 5.30
CA ALA A 92 -24.40 1.23 4.50
C ALA A 92 -23.14 1.93 4.00
N SER A 93 -23.18 2.39 2.74
CA SER A 93 -22.09 3.15 2.14
C SER A 93 -22.23 4.66 2.35
N GLU A 94 -21.15 5.40 2.07
CA GLU A 94 -21.16 6.87 2.06
C GLU A 94 -22.17 7.44 1.04
N THR A 95 -22.51 6.67 0.00
CA THR A 95 -23.47 7.05 -1.04
C THR A 95 -24.92 6.69 -0.69
N GLY A 96 -25.17 6.05 0.46
CA GLY A 96 -26.50 5.68 0.93
C GLY A 96 -26.99 4.31 0.47
N ASN A 97 -26.18 3.53 -0.25
CA ASN A 97 -26.53 2.15 -0.59
C ASN A 97 -26.53 1.26 0.65
N THR A 98 -27.43 0.27 0.69
CA THR A 98 -27.52 -0.70 1.78
C THR A 98 -27.24 -2.11 1.27
N TYR A 99 -26.40 -2.86 2.00
CA TYR A 99 -25.97 -4.21 1.66
C TYR A 99 -26.33 -5.17 2.79
N MET A 100 -27.29 -6.05 2.54
CA MET A 100 -27.66 -7.14 3.47
C MET A 100 -26.66 -8.29 3.39
N TYR A 101 -26.41 -8.96 4.51
CA TYR A 101 -25.50 -10.12 4.53
C TYR A 101 -25.99 -11.22 5.48
N ASP A 102 -25.67 -12.48 5.16
CA ASP A 102 -25.70 -13.56 6.15
C ASP A 102 -24.38 -13.60 6.94
N LYS A 103 -23.27 -13.29 6.27
CA LYS A 103 -21.92 -13.19 6.84
C LYS A 103 -21.20 -11.97 6.27
N VAL A 104 -20.42 -11.30 7.12
CA VAL A 104 -19.57 -10.18 6.73
C VAL A 104 -18.11 -10.45 7.08
N VAL A 105 -17.20 -10.09 6.19
CA VAL A 105 -15.75 -10.11 6.42
C VAL A 105 -15.20 -8.71 6.23
N PHE A 106 -14.63 -8.14 7.28
CA PHE A 106 -13.97 -6.83 7.23
C PHE A 106 -12.48 -7.01 6.93
N ALA A 107 -12.06 -6.51 5.77
CA ALA A 107 -10.69 -6.52 5.28
C ALA A 107 -10.26 -5.11 4.83
N LEU A 108 -10.52 -4.12 5.69
CA LEU A 108 -10.44 -2.67 5.41
C LEU A 108 -9.01 -2.13 5.19
N GLY A 109 -7.98 -2.94 5.42
CA GLY A 109 -6.59 -2.55 5.24
C GLY A 109 -6.04 -1.72 6.41
N ASN A 110 -5.20 -0.73 6.09
CA ASN A 110 -4.49 0.10 7.07
C ASN A 110 -4.53 1.58 6.66
N VAL A 111 -4.25 2.44 7.62
CA VAL A 111 -4.04 3.87 7.43
C VAL A 111 -2.69 4.27 8.03
N VAL A 112 -2.14 5.40 7.57
CA VAL A 112 -0.91 5.95 8.14
C VAL A 112 -1.20 6.43 9.57
N ASN A 113 -0.39 5.99 10.52
CA ASN A 113 -0.41 6.50 11.88
C ASN A 113 0.72 7.50 12.07
N TYR A 114 0.37 8.75 12.39
CA TYR A 114 1.33 9.82 12.67
C TYR A 114 1.70 9.94 14.15
N PHE A 115 1.15 9.09 15.01
CA PHE A 115 1.41 9.02 16.46
C PHE A 115 1.17 10.34 17.22
N GLY A 116 0.34 11.23 16.67
CA GLY A 116 0.08 12.55 17.26
C GLY A 116 1.29 13.49 17.24
N ILE A 117 2.27 13.24 16.37
CA ILE A 117 3.44 14.12 16.22
C ILE A 117 3.06 15.28 15.29
N ASP A 118 2.95 16.48 15.88
CA ASP A 118 2.59 17.70 15.18
C ASP A 118 3.51 17.98 13.98
N GLY A 119 2.91 18.34 12.85
CA GLY A 119 3.62 18.71 11.63
C GLY A 119 3.98 17.53 10.72
N VAL A 120 3.94 16.27 11.20
CA VAL A 120 4.35 15.13 10.36
C VAL A 120 3.35 14.90 9.23
N SER A 121 2.05 14.95 9.48
CA SER A 121 1.03 14.78 8.43
C SER A 121 1.11 15.89 7.37
N GLU A 122 1.45 17.11 7.78
CA GLU A 122 1.46 18.31 6.94
C GLU A 122 2.75 18.40 6.11
N HIS A 123 3.87 17.94 6.66
CA HIS A 123 5.20 18.13 6.08
C HIS A 123 5.84 16.85 5.51
N SER A 124 5.23 15.67 5.70
CA SER A 124 5.73 14.41 5.14
C SER A 124 4.97 13.97 3.88
N GLN A 125 5.45 12.89 3.25
CA GLN A 125 4.76 12.23 2.15
C GLN A 125 4.54 10.76 2.52
N ALA A 126 3.30 10.29 2.39
CA ALA A 126 2.95 8.91 2.64
C ALA A 126 3.28 8.01 1.42
N MET A 127 3.50 6.72 1.70
CA MET A 127 3.70 5.66 0.71
C MET A 127 2.80 4.45 1.04
N ASN A 128 1.55 4.71 1.43
CA ASN A 128 0.60 3.68 1.88
C ASN A 128 -0.30 3.13 0.78
N ASN A 129 -0.50 3.86 -0.33
CA ASN A 129 -1.24 3.43 -1.51
C ASN A 129 -0.58 3.96 -2.79
N ILE A 130 -1.02 3.51 -3.97
CA ILE A 130 -0.36 3.87 -5.23
C ILE A 130 -0.44 5.37 -5.53
N ASN A 131 -1.57 6.02 -5.21
CA ASN A 131 -1.77 7.44 -5.46
C ASN A 131 -0.81 8.31 -4.64
N ALA A 132 -0.67 8.01 -3.34
CA ALA A 132 0.30 8.66 -2.46
C ALA A 132 1.74 8.42 -2.93
N THR A 133 2.03 7.19 -3.37
CA THR A 133 3.33 6.78 -3.89
C THR A 133 3.72 7.52 -5.18
N ILE A 134 2.77 7.74 -6.09
CA ILE A 134 2.99 8.54 -7.31
C ILE A 134 3.28 10.00 -6.95
N LYS A 135 2.54 10.58 -5.98
CA LYS A 135 2.83 11.94 -5.48
C LYS A 135 4.23 12.05 -4.89
N LEU A 136 4.64 11.05 -4.08
CA LEU A 136 6.00 10.96 -3.55
C LEU A 136 7.04 10.90 -4.69
N ARG A 137 6.84 10.03 -5.70
CA ARG A 137 7.71 9.94 -6.88
C ARG A 137 7.87 11.29 -7.57
N THR A 138 6.77 12.01 -7.80
CA THR A 138 6.81 13.33 -8.46
C THR A 138 7.70 14.29 -7.68
N LYS A 139 7.51 14.40 -6.35
CA LYS A 139 8.35 15.26 -5.51
C LYS A 139 9.82 14.83 -5.50
N LEU A 140 10.11 13.53 -5.48
CA LEU A 140 11.49 13.03 -5.56
C LEU A 140 12.14 13.35 -6.91
N VAL A 141 11.40 13.23 -8.02
CA VAL A 141 11.89 13.59 -9.35
C VAL A 141 12.14 15.09 -9.44
N GLU A 142 11.22 15.92 -8.96
CA GLU A 142 11.41 17.38 -8.89
C GLU A 142 12.64 17.73 -8.07
N LEU A 143 12.81 17.10 -6.90
CA LEU A 143 13.95 17.31 -6.03
C LEU A 143 15.27 16.91 -6.71
N PHE A 144 15.33 15.74 -7.36
CA PHE A 144 16.58 15.22 -7.93
C PHE A 144 16.89 15.72 -9.35
N SER A 145 15.95 16.37 -10.03
CA SER A 145 16.14 16.99 -11.35
C SER A 145 16.62 18.44 -11.31
N GLN A 146 16.82 19.00 -10.11
CA GLN A 146 17.34 20.35 -9.91
C GLN A 146 18.85 20.35 -9.65
N LYS A 147 19.52 21.44 -10.04
CA LYS A 147 20.91 21.69 -9.64
C LYS A 147 20.93 22.23 -8.21
N HIS A 148 21.62 21.53 -7.32
CA HIS A 148 21.76 21.93 -5.93
C HIS A 148 23.17 22.43 -5.63
N SER A 149 23.29 23.60 -5.01
CA SER A 149 24.56 24.11 -4.47
C SER A 149 24.92 23.50 -3.11
N LYS A 150 23.92 22.95 -2.41
CA LYS A 150 24.04 22.31 -1.08
C LYS A 150 23.64 20.83 -1.15
N PRO A 151 24.08 19.98 -0.21
CA PRO A 151 23.61 18.61 -0.11
C PRO A 151 22.08 18.53 0.03
N VAL A 152 21.47 17.60 -0.69
CA VAL A 152 20.04 17.28 -0.58
C VAL A 152 19.85 16.28 0.55
N ARG A 153 18.85 16.49 1.40
CA ARG A 153 18.53 15.59 2.52
C ARG A 153 17.13 15.02 2.36
N VAL A 154 17.00 13.71 2.51
CA VAL A 154 15.71 13.01 2.55
C VAL A 154 15.65 12.19 3.82
N ALA A 155 14.67 12.48 4.67
CA ALA A 155 14.36 11.67 5.84
C ALA A 155 13.27 10.66 5.48
N VAL A 156 13.50 9.40 5.81
CA VAL A 156 12.52 8.32 5.73
C VAL A 156 12.15 7.91 7.15
N ILE A 157 10.88 8.03 7.50
CA ILE A 157 10.38 7.77 8.85
C ILE A 157 9.82 6.35 8.90
N GLY A 158 10.37 5.53 9.80
CA GLY A 158 10.10 4.11 9.97
C GLY A 158 11.15 3.22 9.29
N ALA A 159 11.92 2.50 10.08
CA ALA A 159 12.87 1.46 9.67
C ALA A 159 12.25 0.05 9.64
N GLY A 160 10.93 -0.05 9.45
CA GLY A 160 10.26 -1.26 9.01
C GLY A 160 10.62 -1.63 7.55
N ALA A 161 10.02 -2.70 7.03
CA ALA A 161 10.32 -3.20 5.67
C ALA A 161 10.21 -2.10 4.61
N SER A 162 9.07 -1.40 4.54
CA SER A 162 8.80 -0.39 3.51
C SER A 162 9.76 0.79 3.54
N GLY A 163 10.12 1.29 4.73
CA GLY A 163 11.04 2.42 4.85
C GLY A 163 12.49 2.02 4.57
N VAL A 164 12.91 0.82 4.97
CA VAL A 164 14.23 0.26 4.62
C VAL A 164 14.37 0.06 3.11
N GLU A 165 13.33 -0.47 2.45
CA GLU A 165 13.31 -0.65 1.00
C GLU A 165 13.40 0.70 0.26
N LEU A 166 12.56 1.67 0.65
CA LEU A 166 12.60 3.00 0.05
C LEU A 166 13.96 3.69 0.27
N ALA A 167 14.45 3.71 1.52
CA ALA A 167 15.71 4.37 1.85
C ALA A 167 16.90 3.77 1.09
N GLY A 168 16.93 2.45 0.91
CA GLY A 168 17.97 1.76 0.16
C GLY A 168 18.00 2.11 -1.34
N GLU A 169 16.85 2.40 -1.94
CA GLU A 169 16.74 2.71 -3.37
C GLU A 169 16.99 4.19 -3.70
N LEU A 170 16.75 5.11 -2.77
CA LEU A 170 16.87 6.55 -2.99
C LEU A 170 18.23 7.00 -3.57
N PRO A 171 19.41 6.51 -3.10
CA PRO A 171 20.70 6.88 -3.68
C PRO A 171 20.85 6.51 -5.16
N GLN A 172 20.30 5.36 -5.56
CA GLN A 172 20.33 4.92 -6.95
C GLN A 172 19.30 5.70 -7.78
N PHE A 173 18.12 5.93 -7.23
CA PHE A 173 17.08 6.69 -7.91
C PHE A 173 17.50 8.14 -8.19
N ALA A 174 18.17 8.81 -7.25
CA ALA A 174 18.70 10.16 -7.46
C ALA A 174 19.71 10.23 -8.62
N LYS A 175 20.60 9.24 -8.72
CA LYS A 175 21.54 9.11 -9.86
C LYS A 175 20.81 8.86 -11.17
N PHE A 176 19.79 8.00 -11.15
CA PHE A 176 18.96 7.70 -12.31
C PHE A 176 18.23 8.94 -12.83
N VAL A 177 17.57 9.70 -11.95
CA VAL A 177 16.88 10.94 -12.31
C VAL A 177 17.88 11.95 -12.87
N ALA A 178 18.97 12.23 -12.16
CA ALA A 178 19.97 13.20 -12.63
C ALA A 178 20.52 12.87 -14.02
N LYS A 179 20.80 11.57 -14.29
CA LYS A 179 21.21 11.09 -15.61
C LYS A 179 20.14 11.37 -16.68
N LYS A 180 18.87 11.10 -16.39
CA LYS A 180 17.75 11.34 -17.32
C LYS A 180 17.59 12.82 -17.67
N TYR A 181 17.82 13.71 -16.71
CA TYR A 181 17.77 15.16 -16.88
C TYR A 181 19.10 15.79 -17.32
N ARG A 182 20.14 14.97 -17.55
CA ARG A 182 21.48 15.41 -17.98
C ARG A 182 22.11 16.47 -17.06
N ILE A 183 21.92 16.30 -15.75
CA ILE A 183 22.53 17.15 -14.72
C ILE A 183 23.44 16.32 -13.79
N PRO A 184 24.36 16.97 -13.05
CA PRO A 184 25.11 16.28 -12.00
C PRO A 184 24.17 15.70 -10.93
N ALA A 185 24.44 14.48 -10.47
CA ALA A 185 23.68 13.90 -9.38
C ALA A 185 23.83 14.73 -8.09
N PRO A 186 22.75 14.99 -7.35
CA PRO A 186 22.84 15.73 -6.10
C PRO A 186 23.67 14.95 -5.09
N LYS A 187 24.40 15.68 -4.22
CA LYS A 187 25.01 15.09 -3.03
C LYS A 187 23.90 14.75 -2.02
N LEU A 188 23.30 13.57 -2.18
CA LEU A 188 22.19 13.09 -1.38
C LEU A 188 22.66 12.52 -0.04
N LYS A 189 21.97 12.88 1.03
CA LYS A 189 22.01 12.23 2.35
C LYS A 189 20.63 11.67 2.64
N VAL A 190 20.54 10.36 2.82
CA VAL A 190 19.30 9.70 3.23
C VAL A 190 19.43 9.37 4.71
N VAL A 191 18.45 9.77 5.52
CA VAL A 191 18.41 9.48 6.95
C VAL A 191 17.19 8.59 7.22
N LEU A 192 17.42 7.40 7.76
CA LEU A 192 16.36 6.47 8.15
C LEU A 192 16.10 6.59 9.66
N VAL A 193 14.94 7.12 10.02
CA VAL A 193 14.58 7.44 11.41
C VAL A 193 13.59 6.41 11.93
N ASP A 194 13.84 5.80 13.09
CA ASP A 194 12.89 4.91 13.76
C ASP A 194 12.96 5.09 15.28
N GLY A 195 11.88 4.73 15.99
CA GLY A 195 11.85 4.72 17.45
C GLY A 195 12.46 3.46 18.07
N CYS A 196 12.72 2.42 17.28
CA CYS A 196 13.38 1.19 17.69
C CYS A 196 14.91 1.32 17.67
N ASP A 197 15.57 0.38 18.35
CA ASP A 197 17.04 0.30 18.45
C ASP A 197 17.72 -0.24 17.17
N ARG A 198 16.93 -0.75 16.21
CA ARG A 198 17.45 -1.39 14.99
C ARG A 198 16.46 -1.36 13.83
N VAL A 199 17.01 -1.39 12.61
CA VAL A 199 16.23 -1.57 11.37
C VAL A 199 15.63 -2.98 11.31
N LEU A 200 14.46 -3.12 10.69
CA LEU A 200 13.74 -4.39 10.55
C LEU A 200 13.61 -5.13 11.91
N PRO A 201 13.03 -4.51 12.96
CA PRO A 201 13.02 -5.06 14.31
C PRO A 201 12.28 -6.41 14.39
N MET A 202 11.34 -6.68 13.47
CA MET A 202 10.62 -7.95 13.37
C MET A 202 11.50 -9.13 12.89
N LEU A 203 12.67 -8.86 12.31
CA LEU A 203 13.61 -9.90 11.88
C LEU A 203 14.59 -10.27 13.02
N LYS A 204 15.25 -11.43 12.86
CA LYS A 204 16.34 -11.83 13.75
C LYS A 204 17.45 -10.76 13.78
N PRO A 205 18.09 -10.49 14.93
CA PRO A 205 19.13 -9.45 15.06
C PRO A 205 20.25 -9.57 14.03
N ALA A 206 20.68 -10.78 13.69
CA ALA A 206 21.70 -11.02 12.67
C ALA A 206 21.29 -10.53 11.27
N ALA A 207 20.01 -10.66 10.89
CA ALA A 207 19.50 -10.17 9.61
C ALA A 207 19.39 -8.63 9.61
N SER A 208 18.89 -8.05 10.70
CA SER A 208 18.85 -6.60 10.92
C SER A 208 20.25 -5.97 10.80
N LYS A 209 21.27 -6.55 11.44
CA LYS A 209 22.67 -6.09 11.34
C LYS A 209 23.21 -6.15 9.90
N LYS A 210 22.85 -7.19 9.14
CA LYS A 210 23.23 -7.29 7.71
C LYS A 210 22.57 -6.20 6.87
N ALA A 211 21.27 -5.94 7.10
CA ALA A 211 20.55 -4.88 6.42
C ALA A 211 21.15 -3.50 6.72
N LEU A 212 21.42 -3.19 8.00
CA LEU A 212 22.07 -1.95 8.41
C LEU A 212 23.45 -1.78 7.74
N LYS A 213 24.28 -2.82 7.73
CA LYS A 213 25.58 -2.78 7.04
C LYS A 213 25.44 -2.49 5.54
N ARG A 214 24.37 -2.97 4.91
CA ARG A 214 24.08 -2.69 3.49
C ARG A 214 23.62 -1.24 3.30
N LEU A 215 22.72 -0.75 4.14
CA LEU A 215 22.24 0.63 4.12
C LEU A 215 23.40 1.63 4.27
N ASN A 216 24.31 1.40 5.23
CA ASN A 216 25.48 2.25 5.43
C ASN A 216 26.40 2.28 4.20
N LYS A 217 26.57 1.14 3.51
CA LYS A 217 27.33 1.07 2.24
C LYS A 217 26.67 1.84 1.09
N LEU A 218 25.34 2.01 1.15
CA LEU A 218 24.58 2.81 0.19
C LEU A 218 24.57 4.30 0.55
N GLY A 219 25.17 4.69 1.69
CA GLY A 219 25.18 6.07 2.19
C GLY A 219 23.89 6.48 2.88
N VAL A 220 23.10 5.52 3.36
CA VAL A 220 21.96 5.75 4.25
C VAL A 220 22.47 5.80 5.68
N GLU A 221 22.14 6.89 6.39
CA GLU A 221 22.43 7.14 7.81
C GLU A 221 21.27 6.66 8.69
#